data_AF-A0A0F9A6U5-F1
#
_entry.id   AF-A0A0F9A6U5-F1
#
_cell.length_a   1.000
_cell.length_b   1.000
_cell.length_c   1.000
_cell.angle_alpha   90.00
_cell.angle_beta   90.00
_cell.angle_gamma   90.00
#
_symmetry.space_group_name_H-M   'P 1'
#
loop_
_entity.id
_entity.type
_entity.pdbx_description
1 polymer ?
#
loop_
_entity_poly.entity_id
_entity_poly.type
_entity_poly.pdbx_seq_one_letter_code
_entity_poly.pdbx_strand_id
1 'polypeptide(L)'
;MEAINAPVIEAKPLDIKVEISLCYASPEYFISNYCYIFDSVSKDWILFDLWPEQHRALNTMHDNQLAILLKARQVGLSWLALAYG
;
A
#
# COMPACT_ATOMS: atom_id res chain seq x y z
N MET A 1 -17.62 -4.81 -20.63
CA MET A 1 -17.22 -3.78 -19.65
C MET A 1 -17.79 -4.26 -18.32
N GLU A 2 -17.18 -5.30 -17.75
CA GLU A 2 -17.58 -5.85 -16.46
C GLU A 2 -16.80 -5.09 -15.39
N ALA A 3 -17.51 -4.65 -14.36
CA ALA A 3 -16.92 -4.05 -13.19
C ALA A 3 -15.99 -5.10 -12.53
N ILE A 4 -14.70 -4.82 -12.58
CA ILE A 4 -13.68 -5.46 -11.75
C ILE A 4 -14.09 -5.22 -10.29
N ASN A 5 -14.72 -6.22 -9.67
CA ASN A 5 -15.08 -6.20 -8.26
C ASN A 5 -13.78 -6.12 -7.45
N ALA A 6 -13.43 -4.92 -6.99
CA ALA A 6 -12.47 -4.79 -5.90
C ALA A 6 -12.97 -5.65 -4.73
N PRO A 7 -12.09 -6.39 -4.03
CA PRO A 7 -12.50 -7.20 -2.90
C PRO A 7 -13.30 -6.36 -1.91
N VAL A 8 -14.55 -6.76 -1.68
CA VAL A 8 -15.39 -6.15 -0.65
C VAL A 8 -14.68 -6.43 0.68
N ILE A 9 -14.13 -5.38 1.29
CA ILE A 9 -13.48 -5.47 2.59
C ILE A 9 -14.52 -6.03 3.56
N GLU A 10 -14.33 -7.27 4.02
CA GLU A 10 -15.10 -7.82 5.12
C GLU A 10 -14.88 -6.88 6.31
N ALA A 11 -15.92 -6.16 6.72
CA ALA A 11 -15.80 -5.04 7.63
C ALA A 11 -15.20 -5.51 8.96
N LYS A 12 -13.92 -5.18 9.18
CA LYS A 12 -13.27 -5.33 10.47
C LYS A 12 -14.08 -4.49 11.47
N PRO A 13 -14.62 -5.06 12.56
CA PRO A 13 -15.56 -4.37 13.43
C PRO A 13 -14.82 -3.41 14.37
N LEU A 14 -14.20 -2.38 13.81
CA LEU A 14 -13.56 -1.29 14.54
C LEU A 14 -14.35 0.01 14.33
N ASP A 15 -14.42 0.84 15.37
CA ASP A 15 -14.93 2.21 15.24
C ASP A 15 -14.14 2.92 14.12
N ILE A 16 -14.86 3.48 13.15
CA ILE A 16 -14.28 4.19 11.99
C ILE A 16 -13.29 5.27 12.41
N LYS A 17 -13.49 5.92 13.58
CA LYS A 17 -12.55 6.91 14.10
C LYS A 17 -11.22 6.29 14.49
N VAL A 18 -11.26 5.11 15.10
CA VAL A 18 -10.06 4.37 15.49
C VAL A 18 -9.35 3.87 14.23
N GLU A 19 -10.09 3.35 13.25
CA GLU A 19 -9.52 2.89 11.98
C GLU A 19 -8.80 4.01 11.22
N ILE A 20 -9.42 5.18 11.10
CA ILE A 20 -8.78 6.37 10.51
C ILE A 20 -7.51 6.74 11.27
N SER A 21 -7.53 6.65 12.61
CA SER A 21 -6.35 6.94 13.43
C SER A 21 -5.22 5.95 13.21
N LEU A 22 -5.52 4.66 13.00
CA LEU A 22 -4.52 3.63 12.66
C LEU A 22 -3.91 3.87 11.29
N CYS A 23 -4.73 4.18 10.28
CA CYS A 23 -4.26 4.52 8.93
C CYS A 23 -3.36 5.76 8.93
N TYR A 24 -3.72 6.78 9.72
CA TYR A 24 -2.91 7.99 9.83
C TYR A 24 -1.59 7.74 10.58
N ALA A 25 -1.61 6.88 11.60
CA ALA A 25 -0.44 6.60 12.42
C ALA A 25 0.60 5.72 11.71
N SER A 26 0.18 4.88 10.76
CA SER A 26 1.08 3.97 10.06
C SER A 26 0.74 3.87 8.57
N PRO A 27 1.61 4.38 7.68
CA PRO A 27 1.40 4.21 6.24
C PRO A 27 1.48 2.73 5.84
N GLU A 28 2.31 1.92 6.51
CA GLU A 28 2.39 0.48 6.27
C GLU A 28 1.06 -0.23 6.57
N TYR A 29 0.40 0.14 7.67
CA TYR A 29 -0.92 -0.38 7.99
C TYR A 29 -1.95 -0.01 6.92
N PHE A 30 -1.96 1.27 6.50
CA PHE A 30 -2.86 1.70 5.43
C PHE A 30 -2.63 0.92 4.13
N ILE A 31 -1.37 0.79 3.70
CA ILE A 31 -1.01 0.13 2.44
C ILE A 31 -1.43 -1.34 2.45
N SER A 32 -1.07 -2.08 3.50
CA SER A 32 -1.35 -3.52 3.60
C SER A 32 -2.84 -3.86 3.75
N ASN A 33 -3.67 -2.93 4.24
CA ASN A 33 -5.10 -3.19 4.48
C ASN A 33 -6.04 -2.56 3.44
N TYR A 34 -5.60 -1.51 2.74
CA TYR A 34 -6.48 -0.70 1.89
C TYR A 34 -5.95 -0.40 0.49
N CYS A 35 -4.66 -0.56 0.23
CA CYS A 35 -4.12 -0.38 -1.12
C CYS A 35 -4.21 -1.68 -1.91
N TYR A 36 -4.74 -1.59 -3.13
CA TYR A 36 -4.81 -2.70 -4.07
C TYR A 36 -3.99 -2.39 -5.31
N ILE A 37 -3.30 -3.42 -5.81
CA ILE A 37 -2.63 -3.38 -7.11
C ILE A 37 -3.27 -4.39 -8.04
N PHE A 38 -3.30 -4.06 -9.33
CA PHE A 38 -3.79 -4.98 -10.34
C PHE A 38 -2.67 -5.95 -10.72
N ASP A 39 -2.88 -7.24 -10.46
CA ASP A 39 -2.00 -8.29 -10.95
C ASP A 39 -2.44 -8.72 -12.34
N SER A 40 -1.60 -8.46 -13.34
CA SER A 40 -1.89 -8.79 -14.73
C SER A 40 -1.86 -10.29 -15.02
N VAL A 41 -1.23 -11.09 -14.15
CA VAL A 41 -1.13 -12.54 -14.30
C VAL A 41 -2.43 -13.21 -13.87
N SER A 42 -2.89 -12.95 -12.64
CA SER A 42 -4.19 -13.43 -12.16
C SER A 42 -5.38 -12.69 -12.79
N LYS A 43 -5.16 -11.46 -13.31
CA LYS A 43 -6.18 -10.53 -13.81
C LYS A 43 -7.13 -10.04 -12.71
N ASP A 44 -6.64 -9.99 -11.48
CA ASP A 44 -7.40 -9.59 -10.30
C ASP A 44 -6.74 -8.42 -9.55
N TRP A 45 -7.53 -7.78 -8.70
CA TRP A 45 -7.02 -6.82 -7.73
C TRP A 45 -6.60 -7.56 -6.46
N ILE A 46 -5.33 -7.43 -6.12
CA ILE A 46 -4.75 -8.04 -4.92
C ILE A 46 -4.34 -6.95 -3.94
N LEU A 47 -4.35 -7.27 -2.65
CA LEU A 47 -3.79 -6.38 -1.63
C LEU A 47 -2.32 -6.12 -1.94
N PHE A 48 -1.92 -4.86 -1.75
CA PHE A 48 -0.54 -4.45 -1.96
C PHE A 48 0.31 -4.82 -0.75
N ASP A 49 0.62 -6.11 -0.63
CA ASP A 49 1.53 -6.62 0.40
C ASP A 49 2.97 -6.23 0.05
N LEU A 50 3.60 -5.51 0.97
CA LEU A 50 4.95 -5.00 0.76
C LEU A 50 5.97 -6.09 1.04
N TRP A 51 6.99 -6.18 0.19
CA TRP A 51 8.15 -7.04 0.45
C TRP A 51 9.18 -6.26 1.29
N PRO A 52 10.15 -6.94 1.94
CA PRO A 52 10.99 -6.34 2.98
C PRO A 52 11.72 -5.05 2.54
N GLU A 53 12.18 -4.98 1.31
CA GLU A 53 12.88 -3.83 0.75
C GLU A 53 11.94 -2.65 0.49
N GLN A 54 10.67 -2.91 0.17
CA GLN A 54 9.66 -1.87 0.08
C GLN A 54 9.29 -1.31 1.44
N HIS A 55 9.20 -2.13 2.49
CA HIS A 55 9.07 -1.65 3.87
C HIS A 55 10.24 -0.73 4.24
N ARG A 56 11.47 -1.16 3.94
CA ARG A 56 12.67 -0.33 4.20
C ARG A 56 12.63 0.99 3.43
N ALA A 57 12.22 0.97 2.16
CA ALA A 57 12.09 2.18 1.36
C ALA A 57 10.99 3.11 1.90
N LEU A 58 9.83 2.56 2.29
CA LEU A 58 8.72 3.29 2.90
C LEU A 58 9.17 3.99 4.18
N ASN A 59 9.78 3.26 5.11
CA ASN A 59 10.29 3.83 6.36
C ASN A 59 11.34 4.90 6.09
N THR A 60 12.22 4.69 5.10
CA THR A 60 13.19 5.72 4.70
C THR A 60 12.50 7.00 4.18
N MET A 61 11.42 6.88 3.40
CA MET A 61 10.64 8.03 2.93
C MET A 61 9.82 8.69 4.03
N HIS A 62 9.32 7.92 5.00
CA HIS A 62 8.50 8.41 6.10
C HIS A 62 9.33 9.13 7.17
N ASP A 63 10.47 8.55 7.53
CA ASP A 63 11.33 9.05 8.62
C ASP A 63 12.18 10.26 8.20
N ASN A 64 12.31 10.53 6.90
CA ASN A 64 13.18 11.58 6.37
C ASN A 64 12.38 12.54 5.47
N GLN A 65 12.47 13.84 5.77
CA GLN A 65 11.83 14.87 4.93
C GLN A 65 12.36 14.89 3.49
N LEU A 66 13.61 14.47 3.28
CA LEU A 66 14.26 14.37 1.98
C LEU A 66 14.98 13.02 1.90
N ALA A 67 14.62 12.18 0.93
CA ALA A 67 15.21 10.87 0.72
C ALA A 67 15.65 10.67 -0.74
N ILE A 68 16.80 10.04 -0.94
CA ILE A 68 17.27 9.56 -2.25
C ILE A 68 17.33 8.03 -2.19
N LEU A 69 16.51 7.37 -3.00
CA LEU A 69 16.45 5.91 -3.07
C LEU A 69 17.11 5.40 -4.35
N LEU A 70 18.21 4.65 -4.21
CA LEU A 70 18.81 3.92 -5.33
C LEU A 70 18.07 2.59 -5.53
N LYS A 71 17.59 2.34 -6.75
CA LYS A 71 16.72 1.19 -7.04
C LYS A 71 16.99 0.55 -8.40
N ALA A 72 16.75 -0.76 -8.50
CA ALA A 72 16.79 -1.50 -9.75
C ALA A 72 15.55 -1.24 -10.63
N ARG A 73 15.56 -1.69 -11.90
CA ARG A 73 14.37 -1.57 -12.77
C ARG A 73 13.30 -2.58 -12.34
N GLN A 74 12.03 -2.24 -12.58
CA GLN A 74 10.87 -3.14 -12.40
C GLN A 74 10.60 -3.61 -10.95
N VAL A 75 11.05 -2.86 -9.94
CA VAL A 75 10.83 -3.17 -8.51
C VAL A 75 9.54 -2.57 -7.93
N GLY A 76 8.69 -1.96 -8.77
CA GLY A 76 7.42 -1.41 -8.33
C GLY A 76 7.48 -0.15 -7.44
N LEU A 77 8.59 0.61 -7.43
CA LEU A 77 8.74 1.78 -6.55
C LEU A 77 7.70 2.89 -6.80
N SER A 78 7.20 3.04 -8.03
CA SER A 78 6.14 4.01 -8.34
C SER A 78 4.83 3.70 -7.62
N TRP A 79 4.50 2.41 -7.47
CA TRP A 79 3.32 1.99 -6.71
C TRP A 79 3.48 2.32 -5.23
N LEU A 80 4.68 2.09 -4.67
CA LEU A 80 4.99 2.45 -3.28
C LEU A 80 4.87 3.97 -3.05
N ALA A 81 5.38 4.78 -3.96
CA ALA A 81 5.31 6.24 -3.86
C ALA A 81 3.86 6.77 -3.91
N LEU A 82 3.01 6.19 -4.78
CA LEU A 82 1.59 6.53 -4.87
C LEU A 82 0.78 6.07 -3.67
N ALA A 83 1.17 4.95 -3.05
CA ALA A 83 0.48 4.44 -1.87
C ALA A 83 0.84 5.23 -0.60
N TYR A 84 1.99 5.92 -0.61
CA TYR A 84 2.46 6.76 0.49
C TYR A 84 1.94 8.21 0.44
N GLY A 85 1.93 8.83 -0.74
CA GLY A 85 1.62 10.26 -0.92
C GLY A 85 0.15 10.57 -1.14
#